data_AF-A0A3D6BPN1-F1
#
_entry.id   AF-A0A3D6BPN1-F1
#
_cell.length_a   1.000
_cell.length_b   1.000
_cell.length_c   1.000
_cell.angle_alpha   90.00
_cell.angle_beta   90.00
_cell.angle_gamma   90.00
#
_symmetry.space_group_name_H-M   'P 1'
#
loop_
_entity.id
_entity.type
_entity.pdbx_description
1 polymer ?
#
loop_
_entity_poly.entity_id
_entity_poly.type
_entity_poly.pdbx_seq_one_letter_code
_entity_poly.pdbx_strand_id
1 'polypeptide(L)'
;HLHKKLGKIMWNKVGMARNVKGLTEAIQEIKELRAEFWKEVKVPGTNEEFNEELAKAGRVADFLELGELFAKDALHREESCGGHFREDAVEESGEQKGEAKRDDENFAYVAAWEYKGEPSEAVLHKEQLEFKDIELKQRSYK
;
A
#
# COMPACT_ATOMS: atom_id res chain seq x y z
N HIS A 1 7.64 2.48 -19.71
CA HIS A 1 6.86 3.70 -19.39
C HIS A 1 5.95 3.45 -18.19
N LEU A 2 5.05 2.47 -18.27
CA LEU A 2 4.08 2.09 -17.23
C LEU A 2 4.73 1.83 -15.86
N HIS A 3 5.78 1.00 -15.78
CA HIS A 3 6.48 0.74 -14.51
C HIS A 3 7.07 2.01 -13.86
N LYS A 4 7.53 2.99 -14.67
CA LYS A 4 8.09 4.25 -14.16
C LYS A 4 6.99 5.15 -13.61
N LYS A 5 5.81 5.17 -14.25
CA LYS A 5 4.63 5.87 -13.75
C LYS A 5 4.21 5.28 -12.41
N LEU A 6 4.03 3.96 -12.32
CA LEU A 6 3.70 3.27 -11.07
C LEU A 6 4.72 3.60 -9.97
N GLY A 7 6.02 3.46 -10.26
CA GLY A 7 7.08 3.77 -9.30
C GLY A 7 7.04 5.20 -8.77
N LYS A 8 6.69 6.18 -9.61
CA LYS A 8 6.50 7.58 -9.19
C LYS A 8 5.29 7.77 -8.29
N ILE A 9 4.16 7.12 -8.59
CA ILE A 9 2.95 7.18 -7.75
C ILE A 9 3.28 6.61 -6.37
N MET A 10 3.85 5.40 -6.33
CA MET A 10 4.22 4.73 -5.08
C MET A 10 5.22 5.55 -4.27
N TRP A 11 6.28 6.07 -4.90
CA TRP A 11 7.29 6.87 -4.22
C TRP A 11 6.72 8.16 -3.60
N ASN A 12 5.91 8.90 -4.36
CA ASN A 12 5.43 10.21 -3.95
C ASN A 12 4.24 10.17 -2.99
N LYS A 13 3.40 9.13 -3.06
CA LYS A 13 2.10 9.11 -2.38
C LYS A 13 1.89 7.95 -1.42
N VAL A 14 2.66 6.88 -1.57
CA VAL A 14 2.52 5.62 -0.81
C VAL A 14 3.86 5.21 -0.18
N GLY A 15 4.80 6.16 -0.09
CA GLY A 15 6.16 5.95 0.38
C GLY A 15 6.24 5.88 1.91
N MET A 16 7.28 6.50 2.47
CA MET A 16 7.51 6.52 3.91
C MET A 16 6.46 7.35 4.66
N ALA A 17 6.19 8.57 4.19
CA ALA A 17 5.14 9.43 4.71
C ALA A 17 3.88 9.33 3.85
N ARG A 18 2.73 9.24 4.50
CA ARG A 18 1.42 9.00 3.86
C ARG A 18 0.39 9.92 4.47
N ASN A 19 -0.65 10.26 3.72
CA ASN A 19 -1.81 10.99 4.21
C ASN A 19 -3.05 10.62 3.37
N VAL A 20 -4.25 10.89 3.90
CA VAL A 20 -5.53 10.54 3.26
C VAL A 20 -5.57 10.95 1.79
N LYS A 21 -5.18 12.20 1.51
CA LYS A 21 -5.26 12.78 0.16
C LYS A 21 -4.37 12.02 -0.81
N GLY A 22 -3.09 11.87 -0.49
CA GLY A 22 -2.12 11.19 -1.34
C GLY A 22 -2.51 9.74 -1.62
N LEU A 23 -2.97 9.01 -0.59
CA LEU A 23 -3.39 7.62 -0.72
C LEU A 23 -4.64 7.47 -1.59
N THR A 24 -5.64 8.34 -1.40
CA THR A 24 -6.87 8.35 -2.22
C THR A 24 -6.56 8.61 -3.69
N GLU A 25 -5.71 9.61 -3.96
CA GLU A 25 -5.27 9.92 -5.32
C GLU A 25 -4.44 8.75 -5.92
N ALA A 26 -3.58 8.10 -5.13
CA ALA A 26 -2.78 6.97 -5.60
C ALA A 26 -3.65 5.79 -6.04
N ILE A 27 -4.70 5.45 -5.28
CA ILE A 27 -5.64 4.37 -5.66
C ILE A 27 -6.24 4.66 -7.03
N GLN A 28 -6.74 5.88 -7.24
CA GLN A 28 -7.36 6.27 -8.51
C GLN A 28 -6.35 6.28 -9.67
N GLU A 29 -5.16 6.88 -9.49
CA GLU A 29 -4.13 6.94 -10.52
C GLU A 29 -3.61 5.54 -10.90
N ILE A 30 -3.48 4.62 -9.93
CA ILE A 30 -3.04 3.25 -10.21
C ILE A 30 -4.15 2.47 -10.93
N LYS A 31 -5.43 2.66 -10.56
CA LYS A 31 -6.56 2.04 -11.27
C LYS A 31 -6.60 2.47 -12.74
N GLU A 32 -6.40 3.74 -13.03
CA GLU A 32 -6.27 4.26 -14.39
C GLU A 32 -5.05 3.69 -15.12
N LEU A 33 -3.91 3.60 -14.44
CA LEU A 33 -2.67 3.03 -15.00
C LEU A 33 -2.80 1.53 -15.31
N ARG A 34 -3.57 0.78 -14.51
CA ARG A 34 -3.94 -0.63 -14.79
C ARG A 34 -4.74 -0.75 -16.08
N ALA A 35 -5.74 0.12 -16.27
CA ALA A 35 -6.50 0.16 -17.50
C ALA A 35 -5.63 0.55 -18.71
N GLU A 36 -4.73 1.53 -18.56
CA GLU A 36 -3.75 1.90 -19.59
C GLU A 36 -2.83 0.72 -19.94
N PHE A 37 -2.37 -0.05 -18.94
CA PHE A 37 -1.53 -1.22 -19.18
C PHE A 37 -2.20 -2.23 -20.10
N TRP A 38 -3.43 -2.66 -19.79
CA TRP A 38 -4.11 -3.67 -20.60
C TRP A 38 -4.47 -3.21 -22.02
N LYS A 39 -4.60 -1.90 -22.22
CA LYS A 39 -4.88 -1.31 -23.52
C LYS A 39 -3.63 -1.10 -24.39
N GLU A 40 -2.53 -0.65 -23.78
CA GLU A 40 -1.39 -0.08 -24.51
C GLU A 40 -0.09 -0.88 -24.38
N VAL A 41 -0.03 -1.90 -23.51
CA VAL A 41 1.21 -2.69 -23.33
C VAL A 41 1.61 -3.37 -24.63
N LYS A 42 2.89 -3.26 -24.98
CA LYS A 42 3.50 -3.93 -26.12
C LYS A 42 4.55 -4.89 -25.62
N VAL A 43 4.37 -6.18 -25.93
CA VAL A 43 5.32 -7.23 -25.62
C VAL A 43 5.91 -7.72 -26.95
N PRO A 44 7.18 -7.39 -27.26
CA PRO A 44 7.83 -7.86 -28.47
C PRO A 44 8.16 -9.36 -28.37
N GLY A 45 8.42 -9.98 -29.52
CA GLY A 45 8.72 -11.41 -29.63
C GLY A 45 7.55 -12.23 -30.17
N THR A 46 7.74 -13.55 -30.24
CA THR A 46 6.77 -14.53 -30.74
C THR A 46 6.41 -15.55 -29.66
N ASN A 47 5.45 -16.43 -29.95
CA ASN A 47 5.01 -17.50 -29.05
C ASN A 47 5.88 -18.77 -29.13
N GLU A 48 6.84 -18.84 -30.04
CA GLU A 48 7.73 -20.00 -30.23
C GLU A 48 9.12 -19.81 -29.61
N GLU A 49 9.30 -18.74 -28.82
CA GLU A 49 10.56 -18.43 -28.15
C GLU A 49 10.38 -18.15 -26.66
N PHE A 50 11.47 -18.33 -25.91
CA PHE A 50 11.52 -17.86 -24.53
C PHE A 50 11.49 -16.33 -24.51
N ASN A 51 10.43 -15.75 -23.92
CA ASN A 51 10.18 -14.31 -23.97
C ASN A 51 10.32 -13.66 -22.59
N GLU A 52 11.48 -13.06 -22.33
CA GLU A 52 11.73 -12.34 -21.07
C GLU A 52 10.87 -11.05 -20.95
N GLU A 53 10.52 -10.42 -22.07
CA GLU A 53 9.68 -9.21 -22.08
C GLU A 53 8.25 -9.54 -21.66
N LEU A 54 7.74 -10.73 -22.00
CA LEU A 54 6.46 -11.24 -21.50
C LEU A 54 6.51 -11.41 -19.97
N ALA A 55 7.58 -11.99 -19.44
CA ALA A 55 7.76 -12.12 -17.99
C ALA A 55 7.87 -10.76 -17.28
N LYS A 56 8.54 -9.78 -17.89
CA LYS A 56 8.60 -8.39 -17.39
C LYS A 56 7.21 -7.75 -17.40
N ALA A 57 6.42 -7.93 -18.46
CA ALA A 57 5.05 -7.42 -18.54
C ALA A 57 4.16 -8.02 -17.45
N GLY A 58 4.24 -9.34 -17.23
CA GLY A 58 3.52 -10.02 -16.14
C GLY A 58 3.86 -9.42 -14.77
N ARG A 59 5.16 -9.25 -14.46
CA ARG A 59 5.57 -8.61 -13.19
C ARG A 59 5.03 -7.18 -13.04
N VAL A 60 4.96 -6.41 -14.13
CA VAL A 60 4.37 -5.06 -14.07
C VAL A 60 2.87 -5.13 -13.80
N ALA A 61 2.14 -6.07 -14.40
CA ALA A 61 0.73 -6.29 -14.09
C ALA A 61 0.52 -6.63 -12.61
N ASP A 62 1.33 -7.55 -12.06
CA ASP A 62 1.28 -7.92 -10.64
C ASP A 62 1.54 -6.71 -9.73
N PHE A 63 2.56 -5.91 -10.04
CA PHE A 63 2.89 -4.72 -9.25
C PHE A 63 1.84 -3.62 -9.34
N LEU A 64 1.15 -3.48 -10.47
CA LEU A 64 0.05 -2.53 -10.58
C LEU A 64 -1.11 -2.92 -9.68
N GLU A 65 -1.48 -4.21 -9.67
CA GLU A 65 -2.53 -4.73 -8.79
C GLU A 65 -2.14 -4.61 -7.31
N LEU A 66 -0.93 -5.04 -6.96
CA LEU A 66 -0.41 -4.94 -5.61
C LEU A 66 -0.29 -3.48 -5.15
N GLY A 67 0.12 -2.56 -6.03
CA GLY A 67 0.25 -1.14 -5.70
C GLY A 67 -1.07 -0.49 -5.30
N GLU A 68 -2.15 -0.80 -6.02
CA GLU A 68 -3.50 -0.33 -5.68
C GLU A 68 -3.97 -0.89 -4.33
N LEU A 69 -3.77 -2.21 -4.12
CA LEU A 69 -4.11 -2.86 -2.86
C LEU A 69 -3.30 -2.29 -1.68
N PHE A 70 -2.01 -2.02 -1.90
CA PHE A 70 -1.13 -1.43 -0.89
C PHE A 70 -1.59 -0.02 -0.50
N ALA A 71 -1.97 0.81 -1.48
CA ALA A 71 -2.52 2.13 -1.20
C ALA A 71 -3.86 2.06 -0.45
N LYS A 72 -4.71 1.08 -0.79
CA LYS A 72 -5.97 0.80 -0.07
C LYS A 72 -5.73 0.35 1.38
N ASP A 73 -4.82 -0.57 1.62
CA ASP A 73 -4.46 -1.02 2.98
C ASP A 73 -3.92 0.15 3.80
N ALA A 74 -3.00 0.93 3.23
CA ALA A 74 -2.45 2.12 3.88
C ALA A 74 -3.51 3.21 4.14
N LEU A 75 -4.53 3.33 3.29
CA LEU A 75 -5.63 4.26 3.50
C LEU A 75 -6.51 3.80 4.66
N HIS A 76 -6.84 2.51 4.70
CA HIS A 76 -7.65 1.89 5.75
C HIS A 76 -6.99 1.93 7.13
N ARG A 77 -5.66 1.76 7.20
CA ARG A 77 -4.91 1.83 8.46
C ARG A 77 -4.67 3.29 8.86
N GLU A 78 -5.63 3.87 9.55
CA GLU A 78 -5.63 5.26 10.03
C GLU A 78 -4.84 5.46 11.33
N GLU A 79 -3.61 4.93 11.38
CA GLU A 79 -2.66 5.09 12.49
C GLU A 79 -1.24 5.27 11.96
N SER A 80 -0.28 5.58 12.84
CA SER A 80 1.15 5.42 12.56
C SER A 80 1.74 4.31 13.42
N CYS A 81 2.27 3.26 12.78
CA CYS A 81 2.86 2.11 13.46
C CYS A 81 4.02 1.52 12.63
N GLY A 82 5.23 1.49 13.21
CA GLY A 82 6.41 0.93 12.55
C GLY A 82 6.77 1.65 11.24
N GLY A 83 6.82 0.91 10.13
CA GLY A 83 7.10 1.45 8.79
C GLY A 83 5.90 2.08 8.08
N HIS A 84 4.73 2.09 8.71
CA HIS A 84 3.53 2.78 8.24
C HIS A 84 3.39 4.10 9.01
N PHE A 85 3.77 5.20 8.37
CA PHE A 85 3.72 6.54 8.97
C PHE A 85 2.69 7.40 8.23
N ARG A 86 1.66 7.81 8.96
CA ARG A 86 0.57 8.70 8.53
C ARG A 86 0.81 10.07 9.14
N GLU A 87 1.03 11.07 8.31
CA GLU A 87 1.28 12.46 8.75
C GLU A 87 0.09 13.04 9.53
N ASP A 88 -1.11 12.50 9.26
CA ASP A 88 -2.37 12.80 9.92
C ASP A 88 -2.63 11.94 11.17
N ALA A 89 -1.72 11.03 11.53
CA ALA A 89 -1.78 10.22 12.76
C ALA A 89 -0.44 10.25 13.50
N VAL A 90 -0.11 11.43 14.03
CA VAL A 90 1.09 11.68 14.85
C VAL A 90 0.70 12.32 16.18
N GLU A 91 1.60 12.25 17.16
CA GLU A 91 1.41 12.97 18.43
C GLU A 91 1.38 14.47 18.18
N GLU A 92 0.30 15.14 18.59
CA GLU A 92 0.11 16.58 18.30
C GLU A 92 0.76 17.48 19.36
N SER A 93 1.02 16.95 20.55
CA SER A 93 1.49 17.70 21.72
C SER A 93 2.45 16.89 22.60
N GLY A 94 3.03 17.54 23.62
CA GLY A 94 3.96 16.91 24.54
C GLY A 94 5.37 16.68 23.97
N GLU A 95 6.21 15.97 24.73
CA GLU A 95 7.60 15.70 24.35
C GLU A 95 7.70 14.87 23.06
N GLN A 96 6.74 13.97 22.84
CA GLN A 96 6.65 13.08 21.67
C GLN A 96 6.06 13.73 20.42
N LYS A 97 5.75 15.04 20.43
CA LYS A 97 5.15 15.73 19.28
C LYS A 97 5.84 15.38 17.95
N GLY A 98 5.04 14.95 16.96
CA GLY A 98 5.46 14.54 15.63
C GLY A 98 5.89 13.07 15.50
N GLU A 99 5.97 12.32 16.61
CA GLU A 99 6.20 10.87 16.57
C GLU A 99 4.92 10.12 16.18
N ALA A 100 5.11 8.86 15.78
CA ALA A 100 4.03 7.97 15.37
C ALA A 100 3.02 7.78 16.51
N LYS A 101 1.75 8.11 16.23
CA LYS A 101 0.62 7.82 17.12
C LYS A 101 -0.01 6.50 16.71
N ARG A 102 0.20 5.48 17.53
CA ARG A 102 -0.32 4.12 17.29
C ARG A 102 -1.72 3.99 17.90
N ASP A 103 -2.60 3.25 17.24
CA ASP A 103 -3.97 3.03 17.71
C ASP A 103 -4.20 1.52 17.92
N ASP A 104 -3.85 1.09 19.13
CA ASP A 104 -3.97 -0.31 19.56
C ASP A 104 -5.42 -0.76 19.79
N GLU A 105 -6.38 0.17 19.92
CA GLU A 105 -7.79 -0.19 20.08
C GLU A 105 -8.39 -0.66 18.76
N ASN A 106 -8.08 0.04 17.67
CA ASN A 106 -8.70 -0.24 16.36
C ASN A 106 -7.81 -1.10 15.45
N PHE A 107 -6.48 -1.04 15.58
CA PHE A 107 -5.55 -1.58 14.60
C PHE A 107 -4.58 -2.66 15.11
N ALA A 108 -4.81 -3.20 16.32
CA ALA A 108 -4.10 -4.37 16.86
C ALA A 108 -4.50 -5.70 16.17
N TYR A 109 -4.33 -5.76 14.84
CA TYR A 109 -4.61 -6.94 14.02
C TYR A 109 -3.69 -7.01 12.80
N VAL A 110 -3.55 -8.22 12.26
CA VAL A 110 -2.95 -8.48 10.94
C VAL A 110 -4.04 -8.42 9.88
N ALA A 111 -3.79 -7.63 8.83
CA ALA A 111 -4.68 -7.48 7.69
C ALA A 111 -4.37 -8.54 6.63
N ALA A 112 -5.38 -9.27 6.17
CA ALA A 112 -5.31 -10.12 4.99
C ALA A 112 -6.41 -9.70 4.02
N TRP A 113 -6.04 -9.37 2.78
CA TRP A 113 -6.99 -8.89 1.78
C TRP A 113 -7.30 -9.99 0.75
N GLU A 114 -8.55 -10.42 0.70
CA GLU A 114 -9.05 -11.40 -0.26
C GLU A 114 -9.38 -10.71 -1.59
N TYR A 115 -8.79 -11.19 -2.67
CA TYR A 115 -9.08 -10.69 -4.02
C TYR A 115 -10.47 -11.11 -4.50
N LYS A 116 -11.26 -10.14 -4.98
CA LYS A 116 -12.61 -10.35 -5.55
C LYS A 116 -12.71 -9.94 -7.03
N GLY A 117 -11.59 -9.73 -7.71
CA GLY A 117 -11.53 -9.32 -9.12
C GLY A 117 -10.95 -7.93 -9.34
N GLU A 118 -11.07 -7.02 -8.37
CA GLU A 118 -10.35 -5.74 -8.37
C GLU A 118 -9.80 -5.43 -6.96
N PRO A 119 -8.63 -4.75 -6.84
CA PRO A 119 -8.08 -4.32 -5.56
C PRO A 119 -9.04 -3.43 -4.76
N SER A 120 -9.77 -2.53 -5.42
CA SER A 120 -10.80 -1.69 -4.78
C SER A 120 -11.89 -2.53 -4.09
N GLU A 121 -12.19 -3.71 -4.60
CA GLU A 121 -13.21 -4.63 -4.07
C GLU A 121 -12.66 -5.69 -3.12
N ALA A 122 -11.34 -5.70 -2.88
CA ALA A 122 -10.73 -6.67 -1.97
C ALA A 122 -11.38 -6.64 -0.59
N VAL A 123 -11.65 -7.80 -0.01
CA VAL A 123 -12.32 -7.93 1.29
C VAL A 123 -11.27 -8.08 2.38
N LEU A 124 -11.38 -7.27 3.44
CA LEU A 124 -10.48 -7.35 4.58
C LEU A 124 -10.89 -8.46 5.53
N HIS A 125 -9.96 -9.36 5.80
CA HIS A 125 -9.98 -10.32 6.89
C HIS A 125 -9.00 -9.84 7.97
N LYS A 126 -9.44 -9.81 9.22
CA LYS A 126 -8.64 -9.35 10.36
C LYS A 126 -8.33 -10.51 11.28
N GLU A 127 -7.05 -10.75 11.53
CA GLU A 127 -6.59 -11.65 12.59
C GLU A 127 -6.16 -10.81 13.80
N GLN A 128 -6.92 -10.88 14.88
CA GLN A 128 -6.67 -10.07 16.09
C GLN A 128 -5.39 -10.52 16.80
N LEU A 129 -4.59 -9.57 17.26
CA LEU A 129 -3.37 -9.85 18.00
C LEU A 129 -3.64 -9.82 19.51
N GLU A 130 -3.42 -10.96 20.18
CA GLU A 130 -3.51 -11.07 21.63
C GLU A 130 -2.12 -11.06 22.27
N PHE A 131 -1.88 -10.09 23.16
CA PHE A 131 -0.63 -9.97 23.91
C PHE A 131 -0.85 -10.46 25.35
N LYS A 132 -0.17 -11.55 25.74
CA LYS A 132 -0.36 -12.20 27.06
C LYS A 132 0.76 -11.90 28.05
N ASP A 133 1.98 -11.79 27.56
CA ASP A 133 3.18 -11.70 28.40
C ASP A 133 3.74 -10.27 28.50
N ILE A 134 3.30 -9.37 27.61
CA ILE A 134 3.76 -7.98 27.55
C ILE A 134 2.60 -7.02 27.32
N GLU A 135 2.64 -5.89 28.02
CA GLU A 135 1.74 -4.77 27.78
C GLU A 135 2.20 -3.99 26.54
N LEU A 136 1.25 -3.59 25.69
CA LEU A 136 1.53 -2.72 24.56
C LEU A 136 1.92 -1.33 25.03
N LYS A 137 3.02 -0.80 24.48
CA LYS A 137 3.48 0.56 24.74
C LYS A 137 3.86 1.24 23.44
N GLN A 138 3.50 2.52 23.33
CA GLN A 138 3.95 3.37 22.25
C GLN A 138 5.46 3.63 22.40
N ARG A 139 6.20 3.45 21.30
CA ARG A 139 7.66 3.59 21.29
C ARG A 139 8.05 5.03 20.99
N SER A 140 8.80 5.65 21.90
CA SER A 140 9.47 6.95 21.72
C SER A 140 10.87 6.76 21.12
N TYR A 141 11.31 7.65 20.25
CA TYR A 141 12.72 7.77 19.84
C TYR A 141 13.37 9.07 20.35
N LYS A 142 12.59 9.98 20.90
CA LYS A 142 13.05 11.07 21.77
C LYS A 142 13.38 10.58 23.17
#